data_AF-A0A950KTU5-F1
#
_entry.id   AF-A0A950KTU5-F1
#
_cell.length_a   1.000
_cell.length_b   1.000
_cell.length_c   1.000
_cell.angle_alpha   90.00
_cell.angle_beta   90.00
_cell.angle_gamma   90.00
#
_symmetry.space_group_name_H-M   'P 1'
#
loop_
_entity.id
_entity.type
_entity.pdbx_description
1 polymer ?
#
loop_
_entity_poly.entity_id
_entity_poly.type
_entity_poly.pdbx_seq_one_letter_code
_entity_poly.pdbx_strand_id
1 'polypeptide(L)'
;NLKVSAAAGLRGQGEVVLVMGISGAGKSRLAADYVRLGYVRLNRDERGSSLRALAGELDELLAAGVNRAVLDNTYLTRAARSRVVDSAQRHSLPVRCVWLDTPLAQAQVNLVERLLERFGSLPTPEQIRSAAPREPWLMLPTSQMRALRELEPPSMDEGFSAVETVPFARGAAGGRSGLFVGAAATTRPGIAQALTDADTSAPLLLFDWTPDGDATTLRREAALISSALTGPLEVAVCQHPGGPPSCWCRPPLPGLPLAFARAHSIDPARSALVGCSRAHATLAAALGARYIPV
;
A
#
# COMPACT_ATOMS: atom_id res chain seq x y z
N ASN A 1 -0.98 17.96 -7.55
CA ASN A 1 -1.08 19.43 -7.62
C ASN A 1 -2.50 20.00 -7.53
N LEU A 2 -3.44 19.28 -6.90
CA LEU A 2 -4.60 19.89 -6.26
C LEU A 2 -4.49 19.58 -4.76
N LYS A 3 -4.97 20.50 -3.91
CA LYS A 3 -5.23 20.32 -2.46
C LYS A 3 -4.13 20.62 -1.43
N VAL A 4 -3.30 21.63 -1.68
CA VAL A 4 -2.86 22.54 -0.58
C VAL A 4 -3.67 23.86 -0.62
N SER A 5 -4.61 23.98 -1.57
CA SER A 5 -5.35 25.21 -1.83
C SER A 5 -6.28 25.66 -0.69
N ALA A 6 -6.66 24.76 0.22
CA ALA A 6 -7.44 25.14 1.41
C ALA A 6 -6.55 25.72 2.54
N ALA A 7 -5.23 25.51 2.50
CA ALA A 7 -4.31 26.09 3.48
C ALA A 7 -4.17 27.63 3.36
N ALA A 8 -4.64 28.21 2.24
CA ALA A 8 -4.58 29.66 2.03
C ALA A 8 -5.53 30.46 2.95
N GLY A 9 -6.60 29.83 3.49
CA GLY A 9 -7.57 30.50 4.36
C GLY A 9 -7.15 30.66 5.83
N LEU A 10 -6.09 29.98 6.28
CA LEU A 10 -5.68 29.90 7.70
C LEU A 10 -4.32 30.57 7.98
N ARG A 11 -3.81 31.40 7.07
CA ARG A 11 -2.44 31.95 7.17
C ARG A 11 -2.14 32.73 8.46
N GLY A 12 -3.12 33.08 9.29
CA GLY A 12 -2.93 33.79 10.57
C GLY A 12 -3.36 33.09 11.86
N GLN A 13 -4.08 31.96 11.81
CA GLN A 13 -4.59 31.27 13.01
C GLN A 13 -4.10 29.81 12.95
N GLY A 14 -3.34 29.38 13.95
CA GLY A 14 -2.77 28.02 13.98
C GLY A 14 -3.81 26.90 13.80
N GLU A 15 -3.36 25.70 13.47
CA GLU A 15 -4.21 24.52 13.38
C GLU A 15 -3.43 23.24 13.73
N VAL A 16 -4.16 22.19 14.10
CA VAL A 16 -3.66 20.82 14.18
C VAL A 16 -4.26 20.01 13.03
N VAL A 17 -3.41 19.40 12.21
CA VAL A 17 -3.84 18.56 11.08
C VAL A 17 -3.68 17.10 11.43
N LEU A 18 -4.78 16.36 11.39
CA LEU A 18 -4.80 14.91 11.58
C LEU A 18 -4.91 14.21 10.22
N VAL A 19 -3.82 13.64 9.72
CA VAL A 19 -3.80 12.89 8.47
C VAL A 19 -4.08 11.42 8.77
N MET A 20 -5.21 10.92 8.28
CA MET A 20 -5.73 9.58 8.54
C MET A 20 -5.71 8.68 7.30
N GLY A 21 -5.78 7.38 7.52
CA GLY A 21 -5.87 6.36 6.48
C GLY A 21 -5.13 5.08 6.88
N ILE A 22 -5.49 3.96 6.26
CA ILE A 22 -4.83 2.68 6.51
C ILE A 22 -3.32 2.72 6.20
N SER A 23 -2.54 1.77 6.74
CA SER A 23 -1.12 1.64 6.36
C SER A 23 -1.00 1.47 4.84
N GLY A 24 -0.05 2.15 4.21
CA GLY A 24 0.06 2.20 2.75
C GLY A 24 -0.82 3.25 2.04
N ALA A 25 -1.65 4.01 2.76
CA ALA A 25 -2.51 5.04 2.14
C ALA A 25 -1.77 6.32 1.66
N GLY A 26 -0.47 6.47 1.93
CA GLY A 26 0.30 7.66 1.52
C GLY A 26 0.33 8.82 2.54
N LYS A 27 -0.07 8.57 3.79
CA LYS A 27 -0.10 9.58 4.87
C LYS A 27 1.20 10.36 5.02
N SER A 28 2.34 9.67 5.08
CA SER A 28 3.64 10.32 5.28
C SER A 28 4.08 11.21 4.11
N ARG A 29 3.62 10.91 2.88
CA ARG A 29 3.84 11.78 1.73
C ARG A 29 3.10 13.11 1.90
N LEU A 30 1.83 13.06 2.30
CA LEU A 30 1.05 14.26 2.58
C LEU A 30 1.60 15.02 3.80
N ALA A 31 2.03 14.31 4.84
CA ALA A 31 2.64 14.91 6.03
C ALA A 31 3.92 15.68 5.69
N ALA A 32 4.75 15.16 4.76
CA ALA A 32 5.94 15.86 4.28
C ALA A 32 5.60 17.20 3.62
N ASP A 33 4.43 17.33 2.98
CA ASP A 33 3.97 18.60 2.40
C ASP A 33 3.69 19.63 3.49
N TYR A 34 3.07 19.22 4.61
CA TYR A 34 2.87 20.07 5.78
C TYR A 34 4.18 20.46 6.48
N VAL A 35 5.13 19.53 6.59
CA VAL A 35 6.47 19.84 7.14
C VAL A 35 7.17 20.92 6.32
N ARG A 36 7.08 20.86 4.98
CA ARG A 36 7.62 21.93 4.12
C ARG A 36 6.93 23.28 4.29
N LEU A 37 5.72 23.31 4.84
CA LEU A 37 4.98 24.52 5.21
C LEU A 37 5.25 24.97 6.67
N GLY A 38 6.17 24.32 7.37
CA GLY A 38 6.60 24.67 8.72
C GLY A 38 5.79 24.01 9.85
N TYR A 39 4.99 22.98 9.56
CA TYR A 39 4.27 22.25 10.62
C TYR A 39 5.23 21.31 11.36
N VAL A 40 5.09 21.23 12.68
CA VAL A 40 5.76 20.21 13.48
C VAL A 40 5.08 18.86 13.25
N ARG A 41 5.83 17.85 12.83
CA ARG A 41 5.29 16.50 12.57
C ARG A 41 5.43 15.61 13.80
N LEU A 42 4.34 14.92 14.13
CA LEU A 42 4.27 13.93 15.21
C LEU A 42 3.86 12.56 14.62
N ASN A 43 4.84 11.70 14.45
CA ASN A 43 4.68 10.37 13.90
C ASN A 43 5.14 9.29 14.90
N ARG A 44 4.31 8.26 15.07
CA ARG A 44 4.57 7.15 16.00
C ARG A 44 5.80 6.35 15.63
N ASP A 45 5.95 6.10 14.34
CA ASP A 45 7.04 5.26 13.82
C ASP A 45 8.38 6.01 13.91
N GLU A 46 8.38 7.36 13.95
CA GLU A 46 9.57 8.18 14.19
C GLU A 46 9.90 8.34 15.69
N ARG A 47 8.88 8.47 16.54
CA ARG A 47 9.06 8.72 17.98
C ARG A 47 9.17 7.46 18.82
N GLY A 48 8.76 6.30 18.30
CA GLY A 48 8.77 5.02 19.03
C GLY A 48 7.80 4.95 20.22
N SER A 49 6.85 5.88 20.31
CA SER A 49 5.94 6.01 21.46
C SER A 49 4.53 5.49 21.14
N SER A 50 3.59 5.53 22.09
CA SER A 50 2.20 5.16 21.83
C SER A 50 1.40 6.34 21.26
N LEU A 51 0.25 6.08 20.61
CA LEU A 51 -0.64 7.18 20.18
C LEU A 51 -1.10 8.06 21.34
N ARG A 52 -1.18 7.51 22.56
CA ARG A 52 -1.48 8.28 23.78
C ARG A 52 -0.32 9.21 24.14
N ALA A 53 0.91 8.71 24.07
CA ALA A 53 2.10 9.51 24.35
C ALA A 53 2.25 10.65 23.33
N LEU A 54 1.99 10.39 22.05
CA LEU A 54 1.97 11.45 21.02
C LEU A 54 0.94 12.55 21.28
N ALA A 55 -0.23 12.21 21.85
CA ALA A 55 -1.21 13.22 22.23
C ALA A 55 -0.73 14.07 23.43
N GLY A 56 0.07 13.49 24.33
CA GLY A 56 0.74 14.25 25.39
C GLY A 56 1.85 15.16 24.84
N GLU A 57 2.68 14.65 23.93
CA GLU A 57 3.71 15.45 23.24
C GLU A 57 3.08 16.59 22.43
N LEU A 58 1.93 16.36 21.78
CA LEU A 58 1.17 17.43 21.16
C LEU A 58 0.80 18.50 22.18
N ASP A 59 0.24 18.12 23.33
CA ASP A 59 -0.18 19.06 24.37
C ASP A 59 0.96 19.95 24.86
N GLU A 60 2.14 19.34 25.11
CA GLU A 60 3.35 20.04 25.53
C GLU A 60 3.84 21.03 24.45
N LEU A 61 3.84 20.63 23.19
CA LEU A 61 4.22 21.50 22.08
C LEU A 61 3.27 22.70 21.95
N LEU A 62 1.96 22.45 22.05
CA LEU A 62 0.95 23.50 21.98
C LEU A 62 1.09 24.47 23.17
N ALA A 63 1.33 23.97 24.38
CA ALA A 63 1.60 24.78 25.56
C ALA A 63 2.87 25.65 25.42
N ALA A 64 3.87 25.16 24.69
CA ALA A 64 5.10 25.88 24.37
C ALA A 64 4.92 26.94 23.26
N GLY A 65 3.71 27.11 22.73
CA GLY A 65 3.38 28.11 21.70
C GLY A 65 3.48 27.60 20.25
N VAL A 66 3.75 26.30 20.04
CA VAL A 66 3.62 25.71 18.71
C VAL A 66 2.15 25.73 18.32
N ASN A 67 1.82 26.34 17.18
CA ASN A 67 0.44 26.47 16.74
C ASN A 67 0.18 25.79 15.38
N ARG A 68 1.16 25.06 14.84
CA ARG A 68 1.04 24.29 13.59
C ARG A 68 1.65 22.92 13.75
N ALA A 69 0.79 21.90 13.87
CA ALA A 69 1.22 20.52 14.03
C ALA A 69 0.49 19.60 13.04
N VAL A 70 1.18 18.56 12.58
CA VAL A 70 0.61 17.50 11.72
C VAL A 70 0.88 16.13 12.33
N LEU A 71 -0.16 15.30 12.45
CA LEU A 71 -0.08 13.94 12.95
C LEU A 71 -0.50 12.97 11.84
N ASP A 72 0.40 12.10 11.39
CA ASP A 72 0.18 11.23 10.22
C ASP A 72 0.14 9.73 10.55
N ASN A 73 -0.53 9.41 11.65
CA ASN A 73 -0.70 8.03 12.12
C ASN A 73 -2.02 7.42 11.63
N THR A 74 -2.22 6.12 11.84
CA THR A 74 -3.39 5.41 11.28
C THR A 74 -4.72 5.82 11.93
N TYR A 75 -4.72 6.16 13.23
CA TYR A 75 -5.89 6.62 14.01
C TYR A 75 -7.23 5.94 13.66
N LEU A 76 -7.27 4.62 13.79
CA LEU A 76 -8.39 3.79 13.32
C LEU A 76 -9.72 4.10 13.99
N THR A 77 -9.71 4.41 15.29
CA THR A 77 -10.93 4.57 16.10
C THR A 77 -11.15 6.02 16.55
N ARG A 78 -12.41 6.40 16.76
CA ARG A 78 -12.84 7.66 17.36
C ARG A 78 -12.13 7.93 18.68
N ALA A 79 -12.01 6.90 19.52
CA ALA A 79 -11.30 6.98 20.81
C ALA A 79 -9.81 7.30 20.67
N ALA A 80 -9.15 6.86 19.58
CA ALA A 80 -7.77 7.22 19.32
C ALA A 80 -7.64 8.69 18.86
N ARG A 81 -8.64 9.19 18.14
CA ARG A 81 -8.69 10.56 17.61
C ARG A 81 -9.08 11.59 18.66
N SER A 82 -9.99 11.25 19.56
CA SER A 82 -10.49 12.15 20.60
C SER A 82 -9.34 12.74 21.41
N ARG A 83 -8.30 11.96 21.72
CA ARG A 83 -7.12 12.43 22.47
C ARG A 83 -6.39 13.59 21.77
N VAL A 84 -6.34 13.58 20.45
CA VAL A 84 -5.74 14.66 19.65
C VAL A 84 -6.66 15.88 19.66
N VAL A 85 -7.97 15.65 19.47
CA VAL A 85 -8.99 16.72 19.50
C VAL A 85 -9.01 17.41 20.86
N ASP A 86 -9.08 16.65 21.95
CA ASP A 86 -9.08 17.16 23.33
C ASP A 86 -7.82 17.97 23.63
N SER A 87 -6.65 17.54 23.14
CA SER A 87 -5.40 18.29 23.32
C SER A 87 -5.44 19.61 22.58
N ALA A 88 -5.79 19.64 21.29
CA ALA A 88 -5.90 20.88 20.55
C ALA A 88 -6.95 21.84 21.12
N GLN A 89 -8.08 21.31 21.59
CA GLN A 89 -9.17 22.09 22.17
C GLN A 89 -8.75 22.81 23.46
N ARG A 90 -7.93 22.18 24.32
CA ARG A 90 -7.38 22.84 25.53
C ARG A 90 -6.58 24.09 25.19
N HIS A 91 -5.96 24.13 24.02
CA HIS A 91 -5.16 25.24 23.51
C HIS A 91 -5.92 26.12 22.50
N SER A 92 -7.25 25.94 22.40
CA SER A 92 -8.13 26.71 21.49
C SER A 92 -7.71 26.65 20.01
N LEU A 93 -7.10 25.55 19.58
CA LEU A 93 -6.71 25.34 18.18
C LEU A 93 -7.70 24.43 17.45
N PRO A 94 -8.12 24.78 16.22
CA PRO A 94 -8.96 23.92 15.41
C PRO A 94 -8.20 22.67 14.98
N VAL A 95 -8.89 21.52 14.97
CA VAL A 95 -8.37 20.27 14.38
C VAL A 95 -9.00 20.03 13.03
N ARG A 96 -8.20 19.86 11.99
CA ARG A 96 -8.66 19.46 10.67
C ARG A 96 -8.28 18.02 10.39
N CYS A 97 -9.26 17.19 10.06
CA CYS A 97 -9.03 15.81 9.65
C CYS A 97 -8.87 15.74 8.13
N VAL A 98 -7.80 15.09 7.66
CA VAL A 98 -7.60 14.76 6.24
C VAL A 98 -7.55 13.24 6.12
N TRP A 99 -8.63 12.64 5.63
CA TRP A 99 -8.77 11.21 5.48
C TRP A 99 -8.39 10.74 4.07
N LEU A 100 -7.32 9.96 3.97
CA LEU A 100 -6.92 9.29 2.75
C LEU A 100 -7.76 8.01 2.57
N ASP A 101 -8.82 8.11 1.78
CA ASP A 101 -9.72 6.99 1.44
C ASP A 101 -9.12 6.14 0.32
N THR A 102 -7.98 5.51 0.64
CA THR A 102 -7.25 4.66 -0.31
C THR A 102 -7.84 3.25 -0.32
N PRO A 103 -8.27 2.73 -1.49
CA PRO A 103 -8.73 1.35 -1.59
C PRO A 103 -7.67 0.37 -1.08
N LEU A 104 -8.10 -0.68 -0.36
CA LEU A 104 -7.20 -1.66 0.25
C LEU A 104 -6.17 -2.20 -0.75
N ALA A 105 -6.61 -2.58 -1.95
CA ALA A 105 -5.73 -3.10 -2.99
C ALA A 105 -4.59 -2.12 -3.36
N GLN A 106 -4.89 -0.82 -3.43
CA GLN A 106 -3.88 0.21 -3.72
C GLN A 106 -2.95 0.45 -2.53
N ALA A 107 -3.48 0.41 -1.30
CA ALA A 107 -2.66 0.48 -0.10
C ALA A 107 -1.73 -0.75 0.06
N GLN A 108 -2.16 -1.92 -0.40
CA GLN A 108 -1.34 -3.14 -0.46
C GLN A 108 -0.21 -3.01 -1.47
N VAL A 109 -0.49 -2.48 -2.67
CA VAL A 109 0.56 -2.18 -3.68
C VAL A 109 1.61 -1.25 -3.08
N ASN A 110 1.20 -0.12 -2.50
CA ASN A 110 2.13 0.85 -1.90
C ASN A 110 2.95 0.25 -0.75
N LEU A 111 2.32 -0.58 0.08
CA LEU A 111 3.00 -1.23 1.20
C LEU A 111 4.05 -2.24 0.69
N VAL A 112 3.71 -3.03 -0.33
CA VAL A 112 4.65 -3.97 -0.96
C VAL A 112 5.82 -3.23 -1.63
N GLU A 113 5.57 -2.16 -2.36
CA GLU A 113 6.63 -1.32 -2.95
C GLU A 113 7.61 -0.83 -1.87
N ARG A 114 7.09 -0.35 -0.73
CA ARG A 114 7.92 0.08 0.42
C ARG A 114 8.67 -1.09 1.08
N LEU A 115 8.09 -2.28 1.12
CA LEU A 115 8.80 -3.49 1.59
C LEU A 115 9.95 -3.83 0.65
N LEU A 116 9.72 -3.80 -0.66
CA LEU A 116 10.76 -4.08 -1.67
C LEU A 116 11.89 -3.03 -1.64
N GLU A 117 11.55 -1.76 -1.43
CA GLU A 117 12.54 -0.70 -1.25
C GLU A 117 13.43 -0.95 -0.03
N ARG A 118 12.83 -1.38 1.08
CA ARG A 118 13.57 -1.63 2.32
C ARG A 118 14.40 -2.92 2.31
N PHE A 119 13.83 -4.01 1.83
CA PHE A 119 14.44 -5.35 1.94
C PHE A 119 15.20 -5.77 0.68
N GLY A 120 15.03 -5.06 -0.45
CA GLY A 120 15.56 -5.44 -1.76
C GLY A 120 14.81 -6.58 -2.45
N SER A 121 14.16 -7.44 -1.67
CA SER A 121 13.28 -8.53 -2.13
C SER A 121 12.02 -8.60 -1.26
N LEU A 122 11.08 -9.49 -1.60
CA LEU A 122 9.94 -9.74 -0.72
C LEU A 122 10.44 -10.37 0.59
N PRO A 123 10.17 -9.76 1.75
CA PRO A 123 10.56 -10.34 3.02
C PRO A 123 9.66 -11.53 3.38
N THR A 124 10.23 -12.49 4.10
CA THR A 124 9.47 -13.59 4.68
C THR A 124 8.56 -13.09 5.82
N PRO A 125 7.49 -13.83 6.17
CA PRO A 125 6.65 -13.48 7.31
C PRO A 125 7.44 -13.35 8.62
N GLU A 126 8.51 -14.13 8.78
CA GLU A 126 9.36 -14.10 9.96
C GLU A 126 10.24 -12.84 10.02
N GLN A 127 10.80 -12.43 8.88
CA GLN A 127 11.53 -11.16 8.78
C GLN A 127 10.63 -9.97 9.14
N ILE A 128 9.37 -9.98 8.67
CA ILE A 128 8.39 -8.95 9.03
C ILE A 128 8.13 -8.98 10.55
N ARG A 129 7.84 -10.14 11.13
CA ARG A 129 7.54 -10.27 12.57
C ARG A 129 8.71 -9.83 13.45
N SER A 130 9.92 -10.23 13.10
CA SER A 130 11.14 -9.90 13.85
C SER A 130 11.40 -8.38 13.87
N ALA A 131 11.13 -7.69 12.76
CA ALA A 131 11.42 -6.26 12.63
C ALA A 131 10.24 -5.34 13.03
N ALA A 132 9.00 -5.85 13.07
CA ALA A 132 7.80 -5.06 13.41
C ALA A 132 7.85 -4.33 14.77
N PRO A 133 8.46 -4.85 15.85
CA PRO A 133 8.57 -4.12 17.12
C PRO A 133 9.34 -2.81 17.01
N ARG A 134 10.33 -2.75 16.13
CA ARG A 134 11.16 -1.54 15.90
C ARG A 134 10.59 -0.65 14.80
N GLU A 135 9.87 -1.24 13.85
CA GLU A 135 9.31 -0.54 12.71
C GLU A 135 7.83 -0.91 12.53
N PRO A 136 6.92 -0.26 13.28
CA PRO A 136 5.51 -0.67 13.38
C PRO A 136 4.72 -0.61 12.06
N TRP A 137 5.27 0.05 11.05
CA TRP A 137 4.71 0.08 9.71
C TRP A 137 4.81 -1.27 9.00
N LEU A 138 5.76 -2.12 9.40
CA LEU A 138 5.88 -3.50 8.93
C LEU A 138 4.72 -4.32 9.44
N MET A 139 4.00 -4.92 8.52
CA MET A 139 2.83 -5.71 8.87
C MET A 139 2.59 -6.81 7.86
N LEU A 140 1.95 -7.87 8.35
CA LEU A 140 1.41 -8.93 7.50
C LEU A 140 0.08 -8.47 6.88
N PRO A 141 -0.34 -9.06 5.75
CA PRO A 141 -1.58 -8.65 5.07
C PRO A 141 -2.81 -8.71 5.97
N THR A 142 -2.93 -9.77 6.77
CA THR A 142 -4.05 -9.94 7.72
C THR A 142 -4.14 -8.84 8.76
N SER A 143 -3.00 -8.29 9.23
CA SER A 143 -2.99 -7.15 10.13
C SER A 143 -3.56 -5.89 9.45
N GLN A 144 -3.26 -5.67 8.17
CA GLN A 144 -3.77 -4.51 7.42
C GLN A 144 -5.26 -4.66 7.12
N MET A 145 -5.70 -5.86 6.75
CA MET A 145 -7.11 -6.19 6.54
C MET A 145 -7.93 -6.04 7.83
N ARG A 146 -7.35 -6.43 8.98
CA ARG A 146 -7.96 -6.20 10.29
C ARG A 146 -8.08 -4.71 10.58
N ALA A 147 -7.00 -3.95 10.40
CA ALA A 147 -7.00 -2.50 10.60
C ALA A 147 -8.07 -1.79 9.77
N LEU A 148 -8.30 -2.20 8.52
CA LEU A 148 -9.38 -1.64 7.69
C LEU A 148 -10.77 -1.92 8.29
N ARG A 149 -11.00 -3.12 8.84
CA ARG A 149 -12.29 -3.47 9.47
C ARG A 149 -12.54 -2.73 10.78
N GLU A 150 -11.46 -2.37 11.49
CA GLU A 150 -11.51 -1.57 12.71
C GLU A 150 -11.62 -0.07 12.44
N LEU A 151 -11.46 0.38 11.18
CA LEU A 151 -11.50 1.78 10.82
C LEU A 151 -12.93 2.33 10.97
N GLU A 152 -13.08 3.30 11.85
CA GLU A 152 -14.29 4.11 12.01
C GLU A 152 -14.11 5.38 11.18
N PRO A 153 -14.93 5.63 10.13
CA PRO A 153 -14.83 6.84 9.32
C PRO A 153 -14.90 8.11 10.18
N PRO A 154 -14.07 9.14 9.90
CA PRO A 154 -14.09 10.37 10.66
C PRO A 154 -15.36 11.17 10.39
N SER A 155 -15.89 11.83 11.41
CA SER A 155 -17.09 12.66 11.30
C SER A 155 -17.00 13.95 12.11
N MET A 156 -17.76 14.97 11.72
CA MET A 156 -17.71 16.32 12.31
C MET A 156 -18.05 16.36 13.81
N ASP A 157 -18.90 15.44 14.27
CA ASP A 157 -19.31 15.30 15.68
C ASP A 157 -18.19 14.80 16.61
N GLU A 158 -17.02 14.44 16.08
CA GLU A 158 -15.82 14.17 16.87
C GLU A 158 -15.10 15.44 17.35
N GLY A 159 -15.56 16.62 16.94
CA GLY A 159 -14.96 17.92 17.30
C GLY A 159 -13.94 18.45 16.27
N PHE A 160 -13.94 17.91 15.05
CA PHE A 160 -13.14 18.45 13.95
C PHE A 160 -13.75 19.76 13.43
N SER A 161 -12.89 20.72 13.12
CA SER A 161 -13.24 21.95 12.39
C SER A 161 -13.57 21.68 10.91
N ALA A 162 -12.99 20.63 10.33
CA ALA A 162 -13.29 20.12 9.00
C ALA A 162 -12.85 18.66 8.86
N VAL A 163 -13.59 17.89 8.06
CA VAL A 163 -13.21 16.54 7.63
C VAL A 163 -13.10 16.53 6.11
N GLU A 164 -11.89 16.35 5.58
CA GLU A 164 -11.63 16.26 4.15
C GLU A 164 -11.34 14.82 3.74
N THR A 165 -12.16 14.26 2.86
CA THR A 165 -11.86 12.99 2.20
C THR A 165 -11.03 13.22 0.94
N VAL A 166 -9.88 12.56 0.85
CA VAL A 166 -8.97 12.62 -0.29
C VAL A 166 -9.03 11.30 -1.04
N PRO A 167 -9.57 11.28 -2.28
CA PRO A 167 -9.59 10.06 -3.07
C PRO A 167 -8.17 9.68 -3.48
N PHE A 168 -7.93 8.37 -3.58
CA PHE A 168 -6.66 7.86 -4.08
C PHE A 168 -6.46 8.18 -5.56
N ALA A 169 -5.25 8.63 -5.90
CA ALA A 169 -4.79 8.73 -7.27
C ALA A 169 -3.38 8.16 -7.37
N ARG A 170 -3.17 7.19 -8.25
CA ARG A 170 -1.84 6.67 -8.54
C ARG A 170 -1.09 7.67 -9.41
N GLY A 171 0.13 8.01 -9.01
CA GLY A 171 1.03 8.81 -9.85
C GLY A 171 1.47 8.02 -11.07
N ALA A 172 1.87 8.71 -12.14
CA ALA A 172 2.48 8.06 -13.29
C ALA A 172 3.75 7.32 -12.85
N ALA A 173 3.83 6.04 -13.20
CA ALA A 173 5.05 5.25 -13.06
C ALA A 173 5.84 5.32 -14.38
N GLY A 174 7.18 5.29 -14.28
CA GLY A 174 8.04 5.05 -15.42
C GLY A 174 8.28 3.56 -15.59
N GLY A 175 8.59 3.10 -16.81
CA GLY A 175 8.93 1.71 -17.06
C GLY A 175 8.43 1.20 -18.42
N ARG A 176 8.91 0.01 -18.79
CA ARG A 176 8.44 -0.74 -19.96
C ARG A 176 7.19 -1.56 -19.63
N SER A 177 6.50 -2.08 -20.63
CA SER A 177 5.48 -3.11 -20.45
C SER A 177 6.10 -4.42 -19.97
N GLY A 178 5.30 -5.23 -19.29
CA GLY A 178 5.59 -6.60 -18.91
C GLY A 178 4.38 -7.50 -19.08
N LEU A 179 4.59 -8.80 -18.90
CA LEU A 179 3.54 -9.80 -18.95
C LEU A 179 3.55 -10.64 -17.68
N PHE A 180 2.42 -10.72 -16.99
CA PHE A 180 2.23 -11.58 -15.83
C PHE A 180 1.31 -12.74 -16.22
N VAL A 181 1.72 -13.98 -15.99
CA VAL A 181 0.93 -15.17 -16.32
C VAL A 181 0.76 -16.02 -15.06
N GLY A 182 -0.48 -16.27 -14.67
CA GLY A 182 -0.76 -17.27 -13.64
C GLY A 182 -0.55 -18.67 -14.20
N ALA A 183 0.23 -19.51 -13.52
CA ALA A 183 0.58 -20.88 -13.91
C ALA A 183 -0.59 -21.71 -14.43
N ALA A 184 -1.71 -21.72 -13.69
CA ALA A 184 -2.94 -22.42 -14.06
C ALA A 184 -3.58 -21.98 -15.39
N ALA A 185 -3.17 -20.82 -15.95
CA ALA A 185 -3.59 -20.36 -17.27
C ALA A 185 -2.84 -21.05 -18.41
N THR A 186 -1.63 -21.58 -18.17
CA THR A 186 -0.79 -22.19 -19.21
C THR A 186 -1.36 -23.47 -19.80
N THR A 187 -2.26 -24.13 -19.06
CA THR A 187 -2.95 -25.35 -19.48
C THR A 187 -4.36 -25.10 -20.00
N ARG A 188 -4.81 -23.84 -20.05
CA ARG A 188 -6.16 -23.48 -20.51
C ARG A 188 -6.22 -23.37 -22.03
N PRO A 189 -7.34 -23.79 -22.65
CA PRO A 189 -7.63 -23.42 -24.03
C PRO A 189 -7.57 -21.90 -24.19
N GLY A 190 -6.89 -21.41 -25.22
CA GLY A 190 -6.76 -19.97 -25.48
C GLY A 190 -5.48 -19.31 -24.98
N ILE A 191 -4.61 -20.02 -24.23
CA ILE A 191 -3.30 -19.47 -23.82
C ILE A 191 -2.47 -18.97 -25.00
N ALA A 192 -2.43 -19.71 -26.12
CA ALA A 192 -1.67 -19.30 -27.29
C ALA A 192 -2.18 -17.97 -27.88
N GLN A 193 -3.50 -17.79 -27.94
CA GLN A 193 -4.10 -16.53 -28.39
C GLN A 193 -3.82 -15.41 -27.38
N ALA A 194 -3.99 -15.66 -26.08
CA ALA A 194 -3.74 -14.68 -25.03
C ALA A 194 -2.28 -14.20 -24.99
N LEU A 195 -1.31 -15.09 -25.25
CA LEU A 195 0.09 -14.72 -25.38
C LEU A 195 0.34 -13.92 -26.67
N THR A 196 -0.31 -14.26 -27.78
CA THR A 196 -0.22 -13.50 -29.05
C THR A 196 -0.82 -12.10 -28.93
N ASP A 197 -1.92 -11.95 -28.20
CA ASP A 197 -2.56 -10.67 -27.89
C ASP A 197 -1.76 -9.83 -26.87
N ALA A 198 -0.71 -10.42 -26.30
CA ALA A 198 0.25 -9.76 -25.44
C ALA A 198 1.58 -9.56 -26.15
N ASP A 199 2.43 -8.69 -25.60
CA ASP A 199 3.77 -8.47 -26.12
C ASP A 199 4.70 -9.58 -25.63
N THR A 200 4.94 -10.59 -26.48
CA THR A 200 5.81 -11.74 -26.15
C THR A 200 7.30 -11.41 -26.11
N SER A 201 7.68 -10.17 -26.49
CA SER A 201 9.04 -9.65 -26.34
C SER A 201 9.28 -8.97 -25.00
N ALA A 202 8.21 -8.60 -24.30
CA ALA A 202 8.28 -8.04 -22.95
C ALA A 202 8.74 -9.11 -21.94
N PRO A 203 9.40 -8.71 -20.83
CA PRO A 203 9.70 -9.64 -19.75
C PRO A 203 8.42 -10.27 -19.19
N LEU A 204 8.46 -11.60 -19.04
CA LEU A 204 7.34 -12.40 -18.55
C LEU A 204 7.64 -12.95 -17.16
N LEU A 205 6.70 -12.78 -16.24
CA LEU A 205 6.64 -13.50 -14.98
C LEU A 205 5.57 -14.61 -15.06
N LEU A 206 5.99 -15.86 -14.96
CA LEU A 206 5.10 -16.98 -14.71
C LEU A 206 5.04 -17.20 -13.19
N PHE A 207 3.87 -17.05 -12.58
CA PHE A 207 3.72 -17.14 -11.13
C PHE A 207 2.66 -18.12 -10.68
N ASP A 208 2.85 -18.69 -9.49
CA ASP A 208 1.87 -19.57 -8.87
C ASP A 208 1.86 -19.47 -7.33
N TRP A 209 0.84 -20.08 -6.73
CA TRP A 209 0.83 -20.43 -5.31
C TRP A 209 0.64 -21.94 -5.14
N THR A 210 1.71 -22.60 -4.71
CA THR A 210 1.76 -24.04 -4.47
C THR A 210 2.09 -24.26 -2.99
N PRO A 211 1.08 -24.33 -2.09
CA PRO A 211 1.33 -24.53 -0.66
C PRO A 211 2.08 -25.85 -0.45
N ASP A 212 3.14 -25.81 0.35
CA ASP A 212 3.97 -26.98 0.70
C ASP A 212 4.63 -27.69 -0.51
N GLY A 213 4.62 -27.05 -1.69
CA GLY A 213 5.23 -27.55 -2.91
C GLY A 213 6.55 -26.87 -3.24
N ASP A 214 7.11 -27.20 -4.41
CA ASP A 214 8.33 -26.61 -4.94
C ASP A 214 8.11 -25.87 -6.27
N ALA A 215 9.17 -25.24 -6.79
CA ALA A 215 9.14 -24.57 -8.09
C ALA A 215 9.22 -25.54 -9.29
N THR A 216 9.30 -26.87 -9.07
CA THR A 216 9.59 -27.84 -10.12
C THR A 216 8.46 -27.95 -11.11
N THR A 217 7.20 -27.97 -10.65
CA THR A 217 6.03 -27.94 -11.55
C THR A 217 6.00 -26.66 -12.38
N LEU A 218 6.22 -25.50 -11.73
CA LEU A 218 6.22 -24.20 -12.40
C LEU A 218 7.31 -24.09 -13.47
N ARG A 219 8.51 -24.66 -13.23
CA ARG A 219 9.59 -24.72 -14.22
C ARG A 219 9.24 -25.59 -15.43
N ARG A 220 8.50 -26.69 -15.24
CA ARG A 220 8.01 -27.51 -16.36
C ARG A 220 7.01 -26.74 -17.21
N GLU A 221 6.08 -26.02 -16.59
CA GLU A 221 5.12 -25.17 -17.31
C GLU A 221 5.82 -24.03 -18.06
N ALA A 222 6.84 -23.42 -17.45
CA ALA A 222 7.67 -22.41 -18.10
C ALA A 222 8.31 -22.94 -19.40
N ALA A 223 8.80 -24.18 -19.40
CA ALA A 223 9.38 -24.81 -20.59
C ALA A 223 8.36 -25.05 -21.71
N LEU A 224 7.07 -25.22 -21.39
CA LEU A 224 6.03 -25.39 -22.41
C LEU A 224 5.75 -24.10 -23.18
N ILE A 225 5.77 -22.96 -22.47
CA ILE A 225 5.46 -21.66 -23.08
C ILE A 225 6.70 -20.92 -23.59
N SER A 226 7.91 -21.30 -23.16
CA SER A 226 9.15 -20.58 -23.49
C SER A 226 9.40 -20.46 -25.00
N SER A 227 9.04 -21.49 -25.78
CA SER A 227 9.19 -21.47 -27.24
C SER A 227 8.31 -20.43 -27.95
N ALA A 228 7.23 -19.98 -27.30
CA ALA A 228 6.34 -18.95 -27.81
C ALA A 228 6.77 -17.52 -27.41
N LEU A 229 7.84 -17.38 -26.62
CA LEU A 229 8.32 -16.12 -26.08
C LEU A 229 9.64 -15.70 -26.74
N THR A 230 9.81 -14.40 -26.92
CA THR A 230 11.08 -13.81 -27.36
C THR A 230 11.75 -13.00 -26.26
N GLY A 231 10.97 -12.54 -25.28
CA GLY A 231 11.44 -11.86 -24.07
C GLY A 231 11.93 -12.81 -22.97
N PRO A 232 12.57 -12.27 -21.92
CA PRO A 232 13.02 -13.07 -20.79
C PRO A 232 11.83 -13.61 -19.99
N LEU A 233 11.93 -14.88 -19.58
CA LEU A 233 10.94 -15.59 -18.77
C LEU A 233 11.51 -15.87 -17.37
N GLU A 234 10.85 -15.38 -16.34
CA GLU A 234 11.14 -15.72 -14.95
C GLU A 234 9.96 -16.45 -14.30
N VAL A 235 10.28 -17.29 -13.31
CA VAL A 235 9.29 -18.03 -12.53
C VAL A 235 9.31 -17.58 -11.07
N ALA A 236 8.14 -17.41 -10.46
CA ALA A 236 8.05 -17.16 -9.02
C ALA A 236 6.88 -17.90 -8.38
N VAL A 237 7.16 -18.69 -7.35
CA VAL A 237 6.14 -19.46 -6.63
C VAL A 237 6.05 -19.03 -5.18
N CYS A 238 4.83 -18.82 -4.69
CA CYS A 238 4.58 -18.74 -3.26
C CYS A 238 4.42 -20.14 -2.70
N GLN A 239 5.23 -20.50 -1.70
CA GLN A 239 5.17 -21.80 -1.01
C GLN A 239 4.52 -21.74 0.37
N HIS A 240 4.13 -20.55 0.81
CA HIS A 240 3.51 -20.36 2.12
C HIS A 240 2.18 -21.15 2.24
N PRO A 241 1.88 -21.66 3.44
CA PRO A 241 0.73 -22.53 3.66
C PRO A 241 -0.60 -21.83 3.37
N GLY A 242 -1.64 -22.66 3.23
CA GLY A 242 -3.04 -22.20 3.14
C GLY A 242 -3.52 -21.47 4.39
N GLY A 243 -4.77 -21.00 4.33
CA GLY A 243 -5.40 -20.21 5.40
C GLY A 243 -5.33 -18.70 5.19
N PRO A 244 -5.54 -17.89 6.25
CA PRO A 244 -5.46 -16.43 6.17
C PRO A 244 -4.11 -15.95 5.65
N PRO A 245 -4.05 -14.92 4.79
CA PRO A 245 -2.79 -14.50 4.18
C PRO A 245 -1.72 -14.07 5.20
N SER A 246 -0.62 -14.84 5.23
CA SER A 246 0.55 -14.59 6.09
C SER A 246 1.74 -14.02 5.32
N CYS A 247 1.67 -13.91 3.99
CA CYS A 247 2.72 -13.40 3.13
C CYS A 247 2.15 -12.46 2.06
N TRP A 248 2.98 -11.60 1.48
CA TRP A 248 2.59 -10.70 0.39
C TRP A 248 2.60 -11.37 -1.00
N CYS A 249 3.15 -12.57 -1.10
CA CYS A 249 3.43 -13.25 -2.36
C CYS A 249 2.19 -13.92 -2.99
N ARG A 250 1.28 -14.43 -2.16
CA ARG A 250 0.15 -15.27 -2.60
C ARG A 250 -0.93 -14.42 -3.31
N PRO A 251 -1.27 -14.71 -4.58
CA PRO A 251 -2.40 -14.05 -5.25
C PRO A 251 -3.68 -14.16 -4.41
N PRO A 252 -4.50 -13.08 -4.30
CA PRO A 252 -4.47 -11.86 -5.10
C PRO A 252 -3.51 -10.76 -4.58
N LEU A 253 -2.64 -11.04 -3.61
CA LEU A 253 -1.69 -10.04 -3.12
C LEU A 253 -0.61 -9.74 -4.15
N PRO A 254 -0.12 -8.49 -4.23
CA PRO A 254 0.67 -8.03 -5.37
C PRO A 254 2.17 -8.29 -5.25
N GLY A 255 2.62 -9.08 -4.27
CA GLY A 255 4.03 -9.30 -3.96
C GLY A 255 4.87 -9.76 -5.15
N LEU A 256 4.54 -10.92 -5.72
CA LEU A 256 5.36 -11.53 -6.78
C LEU A 256 5.44 -10.64 -8.04
N PRO A 257 4.31 -10.13 -8.59
CA PRO A 257 4.38 -9.23 -9.75
C PRO A 257 5.14 -7.94 -9.48
N LEU A 258 5.03 -7.34 -8.29
CA LEU A 258 5.74 -6.09 -7.98
C LEU A 258 7.25 -6.31 -7.79
N ALA A 259 7.65 -7.45 -7.21
CA ALA A 259 9.06 -7.81 -7.09
C ALA A 259 9.71 -7.95 -8.49
N PHE A 260 9.04 -8.69 -9.38
CA PHE A 260 9.46 -8.82 -10.77
C PHE A 260 9.45 -7.47 -11.49
N ALA A 261 8.39 -6.68 -11.32
CA ALA A 261 8.28 -5.41 -12.01
C ALA A 261 9.41 -4.45 -11.63
N ARG A 262 9.80 -4.42 -10.35
CA ARG A 262 10.96 -3.66 -9.87
C ARG A 262 12.27 -4.15 -10.50
N ALA A 263 12.50 -5.47 -10.55
CA ALA A 263 13.71 -6.05 -11.10
C ALA A 263 13.91 -5.73 -12.60
N HIS A 264 12.81 -5.60 -13.36
CA HIS A 264 12.86 -5.37 -14.81
C HIS A 264 12.44 -3.98 -15.27
N SER A 265 12.25 -3.04 -14.34
CA SER A 265 11.75 -1.68 -14.63
C SER A 265 10.43 -1.69 -15.42
N ILE A 266 9.50 -2.56 -15.02
CA ILE A 266 8.17 -2.67 -15.62
C ILE A 266 7.21 -1.72 -14.92
N ASP A 267 6.36 -1.06 -15.70
CA ASP A 267 5.16 -0.40 -15.22
C ASP A 267 3.97 -1.37 -15.28
N PRO A 268 3.43 -1.82 -14.12
CA PRO A 268 2.28 -2.73 -14.10
C PRO A 268 1.04 -2.17 -14.80
N ALA A 269 0.84 -0.84 -14.82
CA ALA A 269 -0.32 -0.22 -15.47
C ALA A 269 -0.25 -0.27 -17.01
N ARG A 270 0.95 -0.46 -17.57
CA ARG A 270 1.20 -0.67 -19.01
C ARG A 270 1.32 -2.16 -19.38
N SER A 271 1.07 -3.04 -18.41
CA SER A 271 1.29 -4.48 -18.53
C SER A 271 -0.02 -5.23 -18.69
N ALA A 272 0.08 -6.50 -19.06
CA ALA A 272 -1.05 -7.41 -19.08
C ALA A 272 -0.88 -8.52 -18.05
N LEU A 273 -2.00 -9.01 -17.51
CA LEU A 273 -2.05 -10.20 -16.67
C LEU A 273 -2.97 -11.24 -17.33
N VAL A 274 -2.39 -12.36 -17.75
CA VAL A 274 -3.12 -13.53 -18.27
C VAL A 274 -3.45 -14.46 -17.10
N GLY A 275 -4.72 -14.84 -16.95
CA GLY A 275 -5.14 -15.66 -15.83
C GLY A 275 -6.52 -16.30 -16.00
N CYS A 276 -6.80 -17.30 -15.19
CA CYS A 276 -8.07 -18.05 -15.23
C CYS A 276 -8.89 -17.99 -13.93
N SER A 277 -8.59 -17.06 -13.01
CA SER A 277 -9.18 -17.07 -11.67
C SER A 277 -9.60 -15.68 -11.20
N ARG A 278 -10.55 -15.63 -10.26
CA ARG A 278 -10.95 -14.36 -9.61
C ARG A 278 -9.78 -13.71 -8.87
N ALA A 279 -8.85 -14.49 -8.33
CA ALA A 279 -7.65 -13.98 -7.69
C ALA A 279 -6.73 -13.26 -8.71
N HIS A 280 -6.58 -13.81 -9.91
CA HIS A 280 -5.86 -13.17 -11.01
C HIS A 280 -6.53 -11.87 -11.48
N ALA A 281 -7.85 -11.89 -11.66
CA ALA A 281 -8.60 -10.67 -12.02
C ALA A 281 -8.46 -9.57 -10.95
N THR A 282 -8.53 -9.95 -9.67
CA THR A 282 -8.36 -9.02 -8.53
C THR A 282 -6.96 -8.43 -8.49
N LEU A 283 -5.94 -9.27 -8.71
CA LEU A 283 -4.54 -8.87 -8.79
C LEU A 283 -4.29 -7.92 -9.97
N ALA A 284 -4.83 -8.22 -11.15
CA ALA A 284 -4.71 -7.37 -12.33
C ALA A 284 -5.30 -5.97 -12.07
N ALA A 285 -6.51 -5.91 -11.48
CA ALA A 285 -7.15 -4.66 -11.11
C ALA A 285 -6.35 -3.88 -10.05
N ALA A 286 -5.75 -4.55 -9.07
CA ALA A 286 -4.89 -3.92 -8.07
C ALA A 286 -3.64 -3.29 -8.69
N LEU A 287 -3.03 -3.96 -9.66
CA LEU A 287 -1.85 -3.49 -10.39
C LEU A 287 -2.18 -2.42 -11.44
N GLY A 288 -3.45 -2.29 -11.84
CA GLY A 288 -3.85 -1.48 -13.00
C GLY A 288 -3.51 -2.14 -14.34
N ALA A 289 -3.16 -3.43 -14.33
CA ALA A 289 -2.81 -4.19 -15.53
C ALA A 289 -4.08 -4.59 -16.32
N ARG A 290 -3.95 -4.71 -17.65
CA ARG A 290 -5.01 -5.26 -18.50
C ARG A 290 -5.18 -6.74 -18.19
N TYR A 291 -6.37 -7.17 -17.78
CA TYR A 291 -6.65 -8.59 -17.54
C TYR A 291 -7.05 -9.31 -18.82
N ILE A 292 -6.42 -10.46 -19.10
CA ILE A 292 -6.73 -11.34 -20.23
C ILE A 292 -7.18 -12.70 -19.67
N PRO A 293 -8.49 -13.00 -19.69
CA PRO A 293 -9.00 -14.26 -19.17
C PRO A 293 -8.77 -15.43 -20.14
N VAL A 294 -8.44 -16.60 -19.59
CA VAL A 294 -8.39 -17.90 -20.30
C VAL A 294 -8.97 -19.02 -19.45
#